data_AF-A0A8H7W9Y1-F1
#
_entry.id   AF-A0A8H7W9Y1-F1
#
_cell.length_a   1.000
_cell.length_b   1.000
_cell.length_c   1.000
_cell.angle_alpha   90.00
_cell.angle_beta   90.00
_cell.angle_gamma   90.00
#
_symmetry.space_group_name_H-M   'P 1'
#
loop_
_entity.id
_entity.type
_entity.pdbx_description
1 polymer ?
#
loop_
_entity_poly.entity_id
_entity_poly.type
_entity_poly.pdbx_seq_one_letter_code
_entity_poly.pdbx_strand_id
1 'polypeptide(L)'
;MSSVQVEICKRAFWMLYIVQIHDRISHPEPYTLLGETPSLTDWDFLLPLSISDDELGSTSRSSGGATATPSIAGFVTLVKVFHCLRGLLSVYVTNPFLQTRSQTQQSHFLSPASLLATFNALSTVLNDIPSELNIIEPQRSLDLQTRESNHFNIMKSNIYITKLYLQCWILDRYLSILPPVTSPQSPTSTRSEAQRLRSYRQDITRQALQVLNFCSQNTLESHGESMVIKIREIATSLLEQEQEHSGPQTPADAQDGNLGIRNGEDEAAGGDDYVMASFLHILAALDYAHRQAGDAV
;
A
#
# COMPACT_ATOMS: atom_id res chain seq x y z
N MET A 1 -33.00 -12.45 3.92
CA MET A 1 -32.46 -11.11 3.59
C MET A 1 -32.59 -10.92 2.09
N SER A 2 -32.89 -9.70 1.62
CA SER A 2 -32.85 -9.40 0.18
C SER A 2 -31.41 -9.43 -0.33
N SER A 3 -31.20 -9.65 -1.63
CA SER A 3 -29.86 -9.59 -2.25
C SER A 3 -29.17 -8.25 -1.97
N VAL A 4 -29.95 -7.15 -2.04
CA VAL A 4 -29.50 -5.80 -1.67
C VAL A 4 -28.99 -5.73 -0.23
N GLN A 5 -29.75 -6.25 0.73
CA GLN A 5 -29.37 -6.22 2.14
C GLN A 5 -28.08 -7.00 2.39
N VAL A 6 -27.93 -8.16 1.76
CA VAL A 6 -26.72 -8.98 1.87
C VAL A 6 -25.50 -8.20 1.37
N GLU A 7 -25.58 -7.57 0.21
CA GLU A 7 -24.45 -6.82 -0.36
C GLU A 7 -24.13 -5.54 0.45
N ILE A 8 -25.13 -4.86 1.01
CA ILE A 8 -24.89 -3.75 1.95
C ILE A 8 -24.13 -4.25 3.18
N CYS A 9 -24.52 -5.38 3.76
CA CYS A 9 -23.82 -5.97 4.91
C CYS A 9 -22.38 -6.35 4.57
N LYS A 10 -22.11 -6.94 3.40
CA LYS A 10 -20.74 -7.23 2.95
C LYS A 10 -19.91 -5.97 2.77
N ARG A 11 -20.46 -4.94 2.13
CA ARG A 11 -19.78 -3.64 1.94
C ARG A 11 -19.47 -2.99 3.30
N ALA A 12 -20.43 -3.00 4.24
CA ALA A 12 -20.25 -2.48 5.59
C ALA A 12 -19.18 -3.26 6.38
N PHE A 13 -19.21 -4.59 6.32
CA PHE A 13 -18.18 -5.45 6.90
C PHE A 13 -16.79 -5.03 6.43
N TRP A 14 -16.60 -4.91 5.11
CA TRP A 14 -15.30 -4.56 4.55
C TRP A 14 -14.85 -3.14 4.91
N MET A 15 -15.76 -2.16 4.98
CA MET A 15 -15.40 -0.83 5.47
C MET A 15 -14.86 -0.88 6.89
N LEU A 16 -15.53 -1.60 7.80
CA LEU A 16 -15.08 -1.75 9.18
C LEU A 16 -13.77 -2.53 9.26
N TYR A 17 -13.61 -3.58 8.44
CA TYR A 17 -12.40 -4.39 8.41
C TYR A 17 -11.20 -3.58 7.90
N ILE A 18 -11.38 -2.74 6.88
CA ILE A 18 -10.35 -1.83 6.37
C ILE A 18 -9.92 -0.82 7.44
N VAL A 19 -10.88 -0.24 8.17
CA VAL A 19 -10.58 0.64 9.30
C VAL A 19 -9.73 -0.09 10.34
N GLN A 20 -10.10 -1.34 10.67
CA GLN A 20 -9.34 -2.14 11.62
C GLN A 20 -7.93 -2.47 11.14
N ILE A 21 -7.77 -2.76 9.85
CA ILE A 21 -6.45 -3.00 9.26
C ILE A 21 -5.58 -1.76 9.41
N HIS A 22 -6.09 -0.58 9.05
CA HIS A 22 -5.37 0.68 9.21
C HIS A 22 -4.98 0.93 10.66
N ASP A 23 -5.91 0.76 11.59
CA ASP A 23 -5.66 0.94 13.01
C ASP A 23 -4.54 0.02 13.54
N ARG A 24 -4.53 -1.26 13.12
CA ARG A 24 -3.47 -2.22 13.50
C ARG A 24 -2.12 -1.96 12.86
N ILE A 25 -2.11 -1.39 11.66
CA ILE A 25 -0.89 -1.05 10.93
C ILE A 25 -0.23 0.20 11.56
N SER A 26 -1.05 1.17 11.95
CA SER A 26 -0.61 2.46 12.49
C SER A 26 -0.33 2.44 14.00
N HIS A 27 -1.02 1.59 14.77
CA HIS A 27 -0.90 1.57 16.23
C HIS A 27 -0.32 0.25 16.76
N PRO A 28 0.63 0.29 17.72
CA PRO A 28 1.10 -0.91 18.42
C PRO A 28 -0.02 -1.62 19.20
N GLU A 29 -0.96 -0.84 19.74
CA GLU A 29 -2.16 -1.32 20.44
C GLU A 29 -3.40 -0.81 19.68
N PRO A 30 -4.09 -1.67 18.92
CA PRO A 30 -5.22 -1.25 18.11
C PRO A 30 -6.44 -0.90 18.97
N TYR A 31 -7.13 0.19 18.61
CA TYR A 31 -8.36 0.64 19.24
C TYR A 31 -9.61 -0.10 18.73
N THR A 32 -9.50 -0.78 17.59
CA THR A 32 -10.61 -1.44 16.90
C THR A 32 -10.51 -2.96 16.97
N LEU A 33 -11.60 -3.57 17.45
CA LEU A 33 -11.71 -5.01 17.63
C LEU A 33 -12.97 -5.50 16.91
N LEU A 34 -12.85 -5.86 15.62
CA LEU A 34 -13.79 -6.83 15.06
C LEU A 34 -13.40 -8.20 15.61
N GLY A 35 -14.34 -8.83 16.31
CA GLY A 35 -14.14 -10.08 17.03
C GLY A 35 -14.12 -11.33 16.15
N GLU A 36 -13.83 -11.18 14.86
CA GLU A 36 -13.89 -12.26 13.88
C GLU A 36 -12.73 -13.24 14.09
N THR A 37 -13.05 -14.53 14.01
CA THR A 37 -12.04 -15.60 14.00
C THR A 37 -11.72 -15.93 12.53
N PRO A 38 -10.56 -15.51 12.00
CA PRO A 38 -10.31 -15.49 10.54
C PRO A 38 -10.31 -16.87 9.89
N SER A 39 -10.03 -17.92 10.66
CA SER A 39 -10.06 -19.31 10.21
C SER A 39 -11.49 -19.87 10.09
N LEU A 40 -12.46 -19.25 10.73
CA LEU A 40 -13.88 -19.63 10.68
C LEU A 40 -14.70 -18.71 9.75
N THR A 41 -14.10 -17.63 9.27
CA THR A 41 -14.72 -16.66 8.37
C THR A 41 -14.73 -17.18 6.93
N ASP A 42 -15.91 -17.24 6.31
CA ASP A 42 -16.05 -17.48 4.86
C ASP A 42 -15.74 -16.19 4.09
N TRP A 43 -14.47 -16.01 3.75
CA TRP A 43 -13.98 -14.82 3.05
C TRP A 43 -14.54 -14.69 1.64
N ASP A 44 -14.76 -15.81 0.94
CA ASP A 44 -15.25 -15.82 -0.43
C ASP A 44 -16.73 -15.37 -0.46
N PHE A 45 -17.52 -15.79 0.52
CA PHE A 45 -18.88 -15.27 0.70
C PHE A 45 -18.89 -13.76 0.96
N LEU A 46 -17.96 -13.25 1.76
CA LEU A 46 -17.91 -11.85 2.14
C LEU A 46 -17.42 -10.91 1.04
N LEU A 47 -16.83 -11.41 -0.04
CA LEU A 47 -16.45 -10.58 -1.18
C LEU A 47 -17.70 -9.92 -1.80
N PRO A 48 -17.75 -8.57 -1.91
CA PRO A 48 -18.88 -7.91 -2.55
C PRO A 48 -18.90 -8.17 -4.05
N LEU A 49 -20.10 -8.22 -4.61
CA LEU A 49 -20.30 -8.39 -6.06
C LEU A 49 -19.89 -7.12 -6.82
N SER A 50 -19.24 -7.30 -7.97
CA SER A 50 -18.90 -6.22 -8.90
C SER A 50 -20.04 -5.97 -9.91
N ILE A 51 -21.23 -5.67 -9.39
CA ILE A 51 -22.43 -5.39 -10.20
C ILE A 51 -22.97 -4.01 -9.86
N SER A 52 -23.65 -3.37 -10.83
CA SER A 52 -24.27 -2.06 -10.62
C SER A 52 -25.41 -2.13 -9.60
N ASP A 53 -25.73 -1.00 -8.96
CA ASP A 53 -26.83 -0.95 -7.99
C ASP A 53 -28.20 -1.19 -8.67
N ASP A 54 -28.33 -0.88 -9.97
CA ASP A 54 -29.51 -1.16 -10.78
C ASP A 54 -29.75 -2.67 -10.93
N GLU A 55 -28.69 -3.45 -11.17
CA GLU A 55 -28.73 -4.91 -11.29
C GLU A 55 -29.05 -5.61 -9.96
N LEU A 56 -28.73 -4.97 -8.83
CA LEU A 56 -28.95 -5.51 -7.48
C LEU A 56 -30.45 -5.65 -7.13
N GLY A 57 -31.27 -4.75 -7.66
CA GLY A 57 -32.71 -4.66 -7.38
C GLY A 57 -33.60 -5.28 -8.45
N SER A 58 -33.10 -5.46 -9.67
CA SER A 58 -33.89 -5.94 -10.80
C SER A 58 -33.86 -7.47 -10.94
N THR A 59 -35.02 -8.13 -10.85
CA THR A 59 -35.19 -9.55 -11.19
C THR A 59 -35.22 -9.83 -12.69
N SER A 60 -35.33 -8.79 -13.54
CA SER A 60 -35.27 -8.93 -14.99
C SER A 60 -33.85 -8.70 -15.50
N ARG A 61 -33.18 -9.78 -15.91
CA ARG A 61 -31.93 -9.74 -16.67
C ARG A 61 -32.21 -9.10 -18.03
N SER A 62 -32.03 -7.79 -18.14
CA SER A 62 -31.90 -7.14 -19.45
C SER A 62 -30.62 -7.66 -20.09
N SER A 63 -30.80 -8.54 -21.06
CA SER A 63 -29.77 -9.03 -21.96
C SER A 63 -29.26 -7.88 -22.83
N GLY A 64 -27.93 -7.75 -22.93
CA GLY A 64 -27.29 -7.27 -24.15
C GLY A 64 -26.81 -5.81 -24.15
N GLY A 65 -25.70 -5.57 -23.46
CA GLY A 65 -24.80 -4.44 -23.72
C GLY A 65 -23.52 -4.70 -22.94
N ALA A 66 -22.34 -4.45 -23.51
CA ALA A 66 -21.11 -4.46 -22.72
C ALA A 66 -21.27 -3.38 -21.64
N THR A 67 -21.63 -3.78 -20.42
CA THR A 67 -21.90 -2.86 -19.34
C THR A 67 -20.57 -2.23 -18.94
N ALA A 68 -20.52 -0.90 -18.98
CA ALA A 68 -19.40 -0.13 -18.48
C ALA A 68 -19.02 -0.62 -17.09
N THR A 69 -17.72 -0.62 -16.75
CA THR A 69 -17.26 -1.06 -15.43
C THR A 69 -18.06 -0.34 -14.33
N PRO A 70 -18.73 -1.06 -13.42
CA PRO A 70 -19.55 -0.43 -12.40
C PRO A 70 -18.66 0.33 -11.40
N SER A 71 -19.15 1.44 -10.86
CA SER A 71 -18.40 2.25 -9.89
C SER A 71 -17.93 1.44 -8.68
N ILE A 72 -18.73 0.45 -8.23
CA ILE A 72 -18.36 -0.42 -7.11
C ILE A 72 -17.10 -1.27 -7.38
N ALA A 73 -16.68 -1.43 -8.63
CA ALA A 73 -15.49 -2.21 -9.00
C ALA A 73 -14.21 -1.67 -8.33
N GLY A 74 -14.11 -0.34 -8.14
CA GLY A 74 -12.99 0.27 -7.41
C GLY A 74 -12.94 -0.19 -5.96
N PHE A 75 -14.09 -0.20 -5.27
CA PHE A 75 -14.20 -0.69 -3.90
C PHE A 75 -13.91 -2.20 -3.81
N VAL A 76 -14.46 -3.01 -4.73
CA VAL A 76 -14.20 -4.47 -4.75
C VAL A 76 -12.71 -4.76 -4.98
N THR A 77 -12.06 -3.99 -5.85
CA THR A 77 -10.61 -4.12 -6.07
C THR A 77 -9.82 -3.74 -4.81
N LEU A 78 -10.19 -2.66 -4.13
CA LEU A 78 -9.57 -2.28 -2.87
C LEU A 78 -9.79 -3.34 -1.79
N VAL A 79 -10.97 -3.96 -1.73
CA VAL A 79 -11.25 -5.11 -0.86
C VAL A 79 -10.29 -6.26 -1.13
N LYS A 80 -10.04 -6.61 -2.40
CA LYS A 80 -9.07 -7.66 -2.76
C LYS A 80 -7.66 -7.32 -2.28
N VAL A 81 -7.24 -6.07 -2.38
CA VAL A 81 -5.94 -5.60 -1.85
C VAL A 81 -5.84 -5.85 -0.35
N PHE A 82 -6.84 -5.44 0.43
CA PHE A 82 -6.85 -5.66 1.88
C PHE A 82 -7.04 -7.12 2.28
N HIS A 83 -7.76 -7.90 1.49
CA HIS A 83 -7.93 -9.33 1.70
C HIS A 83 -6.59 -10.09 1.69
N CYS A 84 -5.57 -9.61 0.95
CA CYS A 84 -4.21 -10.19 1.00
C CYS A 84 -3.62 -10.21 2.42
N LEU A 85 -4.03 -9.29 3.30
CA LEU A 85 -3.51 -9.16 4.66
C LEU A 85 -4.19 -10.08 5.68
N ARG A 86 -5.23 -10.84 5.28
CA ARG A 86 -6.00 -11.69 6.21
C ARG A 86 -5.13 -12.62 7.05
N GLY A 87 -4.08 -13.18 6.45
CA GLY A 87 -3.16 -14.12 7.10
C GLY A 87 -2.22 -13.46 8.10
N LEU A 88 -1.86 -12.19 7.89
CA LEU A 88 -0.99 -11.42 8.79
C LEU A 88 -1.74 -10.92 10.01
N LEU A 89 -3.01 -10.55 9.82
CA LEU A 89 -3.83 -9.91 10.86
C LEU A 89 -4.70 -10.92 11.60
N SER A 90 -4.45 -12.22 11.39
CA SER A 90 -5.33 -13.27 11.89
C SER A 90 -5.18 -13.55 13.39
N VAL A 91 -4.19 -12.95 14.04
CA VAL A 91 -3.74 -13.40 15.36
C VAL A 91 -4.19 -12.37 16.40
N TYR A 92 -4.95 -12.86 17.39
CA TYR A 92 -5.53 -12.19 18.56
C TYR A 92 -6.77 -11.32 18.33
N VAL A 93 -7.92 -11.98 18.37
CA VAL A 93 -9.06 -11.48 19.14
C VAL A 93 -9.01 -12.15 20.52
N THR A 94 -8.11 -11.72 21.40
CA THR A 94 -8.35 -11.89 22.83
C THR A 94 -8.85 -10.57 23.34
N ASN A 95 -10.17 -10.51 23.47
CA ASN A 95 -10.88 -9.39 24.06
C ASN A 95 -10.22 -9.02 25.41
N PRO A 96 -9.76 -7.76 25.62
CA PRO A 96 -9.11 -7.34 26.87
C PRO A 96 -10.03 -7.49 28.10
N PHE A 97 -11.34 -7.64 27.90
CA PHE A 97 -12.30 -7.92 28.96
C PHE A 97 -12.35 -9.41 29.37
N LEU A 98 -11.65 -10.33 28.69
CA LEU A 98 -11.80 -11.77 28.88
C LEU A 98 -10.58 -12.57 29.35
N GLN A 99 -9.34 -12.04 29.50
CA GLN A 99 -8.35 -12.68 30.39
C GLN A 99 -7.02 -11.97 30.65
N THR A 100 -6.45 -12.41 31.77
CA THR A 100 -5.18 -12.14 32.44
C THR A 100 -3.91 -12.29 31.58
N ARG A 101 -3.17 -11.18 31.48
CA ARG A 101 -1.70 -11.04 31.50
C ARG A 101 -0.91 -12.35 31.22
N SER A 102 -0.75 -12.69 29.96
CA SER A 102 0.30 -13.62 29.49
C SER A 102 1.06 -12.93 28.36
N GLN A 103 2.20 -12.32 28.71
CA GLN A 103 2.94 -11.34 27.92
C GLN A 103 3.92 -11.94 26.91
N THR A 104 3.76 -13.19 26.48
CA THR A 104 4.87 -13.96 25.86
C THR A 104 4.68 -14.43 24.41
N GLN A 105 3.63 -14.04 23.69
CA GLN A 105 3.39 -14.57 22.33
C GLN A 105 3.41 -13.55 21.18
N GLN A 106 3.87 -12.30 21.40
CA GLN A 106 4.01 -11.27 20.35
C GLN A 106 4.92 -11.63 19.15
N SER A 107 5.65 -12.75 19.17
CA SER A 107 6.70 -13.05 18.19
C SER A 107 6.32 -14.00 17.03
N HIS A 108 5.16 -14.68 17.06
CA HIS A 108 4.76 -15.57 15.95
C HIS A 108 3.98 -14.86 14.82
N PHE A 109 3.63 -13.58 15.03
CA PHE A 109 2.72 -12.77 14.20
C PHE A 109 3.21 -12.43 12.81
N LEU A 110 4.53 -12.43 12.61
CA LEU A 110 5.18 -11.90 11.42
C LEU A 110 6.18 -12.91 10.88
N SER A 111 5.79 -14.17 10.75
CA SER A 111 6.72 -15.16 10.18
C SER A 111 7.20 -14.66 8.81
N PRO A 112 8.51 -14.77 8.49
CA PRO A 112 9.03 -14.36 7.19
C PRO A 112 8.26 -14.98 6.02
N ALA A 113 7.80 -16.23 6.18
CA ALA A 113 6.98 -16.93 5.20
C ALA A 113 5.62 -16.25 4.98
N SER A 114 4.93 -15.85 6.05
CA SER A 114 3.64 -15.15 5.96
C SER A 114 3.80 -13.78 5.31
N LEU A 115 4.82 -13.01 5.69
CA LEU A 115 5.12 -11.70 5.10
C LEU A 115 5.40 -11.81 3.60
N LEU A 116 6.27 -12.75 3.21
CA LEU A 116 6.60 -12.98 1.80
C LEU A 116 5.38 -13.45 1.00
N ALA A 117 4.56 -14.34 1.56
CA ALA A 117 3.33 -14.80 0.92
C ALA A 117 2.36 -13.63 0.66
N THR A 118 2.17 -12.75 1.66
CA THR A 118 1.32 -11.56 1.49
C THR A 118 1.93 -10.55 0.51
N PHE A 119 3.24 -10.34 0.53
CA PHE A 119 3.92 -9.49 -0.45
C PHE A 119 3.70 -9.97 -1.89
N ASN A 120 3.83 -11.28 -2.12
CA ASN A 120 3.59 -11.88 -3.43
C ASN A 120 2.12 -11.76 -3.85
N ALA A 121 1.19 -11.97 -2.91
CA ALA A 121 -0.24 -11.77 -3.18
C ALA A 121 -0.56 -10.32 -3.57
N LEU A 122 -0.02 -9.33 -2.86
CA LEU A 122 -0.18 -7.91 -3.24
C LEU A 122 0.46 -7.58 -4.58
N SER A 123 1.55 -8.25 -4.94
CA SER A 123 2.22 -8.03 -6.23
C SER A 123 1.34 -8.45 -7.41
N THR A 124 0.53 -9.51 -7.24
CA THR A 124 -0.32 -10.08 -8.30
C THR A 124 -1.80 -9.67 -8.21
N VAL A 125 -2.25 -9.04 -7.11
CA VAL A 125 -3.67 -8.74 -6.87
C VAL A 125 -4.33 -7.86 -7.95
N LEU A 126 -3.53 -7.06 -8.66
CA LEU A 126 -4.03 -6.17 -9.72
C LEU A 126 -3.85 -6.75 -11.14
N ASN A 127 -3.44 -8.01 -11.29
CA ASN A 127 -3.28 -8.64 -12.61
C ASN A 127 -4.62 -8.78 -13.37
N ASP A 128 -5.71 -8.97 -12.63
CA ASP A 128 -7.06 -9.16 -13.18
C ASP A 128 -7.96 -7.93 -12.91
N ILE A 129 -7.37 -6.74 -12.91
CA ILE A 129 -8.11 -5.48 -12.69
C ILE A 129 -8.87 -5.06 -13.95
N PRO A 130 -10.09 -4.50 -13.85
CA PRO A 130 -10.78 -3.90 -15.00
C PRO A 130 -9.91 -2.86 -15.71
N SER A 131 -9.99 -2.79 -17.05
CA SER A 131 -9.21 -1.85 -17.88
C SER A 131 -9.36 -0.40 -17.43
N GLU A 132 -10.57 -0.02 -17.04
CA GLU A 132 -10.93 1.32 -16.58
C GLU A 132 -10.27 1.69 -15.26
N LEU A 133 -9.78 0.71 -14.50
CA LEU A 133 -9.01 0.87 -13.27
C LEU A 133 -7.50 0.63 -13.47
N ASN A 134 -7.05 0.30 -14.68
CA ASN A 134 -5.63 0.15 -14.97
C ASN A 134 -4.99 1.54 -15.18
N ILE A 135 -3.87 1.81 -14.51
CA ILE A 135 -3.08 3.05 -14.67
C ILE A 135 -2.13 2.96 -15.90
N ILE A 136 -1.75 1.75 -16.30
CA ILE A 136 -0.71 1.51 -17.33
C ILE A 136 -1.29 1.66 -18.75
N GLU A 137 -2.60 1.54 -18.93
CA GLU A 137 -3.22 1.63 -20.26
C GLU A 137 -3.42 3.10 -20.66
N PRO A 138 -2.81 3.56 -21.78
CA PRO A 138 -2.98 4.93 -22.24
C PRO A 138 -4.45 5.17 -22.57
N GLN A 139 -5.06 6.15 -21.90
CA GLN A 139 -6.49 6.43 -22.03
C GLN A 139 -6.89 6.64 -23.49
N ARG A 140 -7.84 5.82 -23.98
CA ARG A 140 -8.49 6.02 -25.27
C ARG A 140 -9.33 7.30 -25.24
N SER A 141 -9.00 8.24 -26.14
CA SER A 141 -9.80 9.38 -26.66
C SER A 141 -10.41 10.38 -25.65
N LEU A 142 -10.09 11.66 -25.86
CA LEU A 142 -10.43 12.84 -25.05
C LEU A 142 -11.94 13.17 -24.90
N ASP A 143 -12.82 12.68 -25.79
CA ASP A 143 -14.16 13.28 -25.95
C ASP A 143 -15.28 12.73 -25.02
N LEU A 144 -15.02 11.68 -24.23
CA LEU A 144 -15.99 11.13 -23.24
C LEU A 144 -15.58 11.37 -21.77
N GLN A 145 -14.51 12.14 -21.54
CA GLN A 145 -13.75 12.14 -20.29
C GLN A 145 -14.25 13.04 -19.16
N THR A 146 -15.39 13.71 -19.26
CA THR A 146 -15.62 14.91 -18.40
C THR A 146 -16.20 14.67 -17.01
N ARG A 147 -16.62 13.45 -16.62
CA ARG A 147 -17.10 13.21 -15.24
C ARG A 147 -16.88 11.81 -14.68
N GLU A 148 -17.08 10.76 -15.47
CA GLU A 148 -16.82 9.38 -15.04
C GLU A 148 -15.32 9.10 -14.87
N SER A 149 -14.47 9.77 -15.67
CA SER A 149 -13.00 9.62 -15.59
C SER A 149 -12.42 10.02 -14.24
N ASN A 150 -12.94 11.10 -13.62
CA ASN A 150 -12.37 11.63 -12.38
C ASN A 150 -12.58 10.68 -11.20
N HIS A 151 -13.77 10.06 -11.11
CA HIS A 151 -14.04 9.09 -10.05
C HIS A 151 -13.18 7.83 -10.19
N PHE A 152 -13.01 7.32 -11.41
CA PHE A 152 -12.09 6.21 -11.67
C PHE A 152 -10.64 6.61 -11.39
N ASN A 153 -10.21 7.83 -11.72
CA ASN A 153 -8.87 8.31 -11.38
C ASN A 153 -8.64 8.35 -9.86
N ILE A 154 -9.64 8.79 -9.08
CA ILE A 154 -9.62 8.73 -7.60
C ILE A 154 -9.49 7.27 -7.13
N MET A 155 -10.28 6.35 -7.69
CA MET A 155 -10.20 4.92 -7.34
C MET A 155 -8.83 4.34 -7.66
N LYS A 156 -8.31 4.59 -8.86
CA LYS A 156 -7.00 4.16 -9.32
C LYS A 156 -5.91 4.58 -8.35
N SER A 157 -5.84 5.88 -8.06
CA SER A 157 -4.81 6.40 -7.18
C SER A 157 -4.90 5.78 -5.78
N ASN A 158 -6.11 5.63 -5.23
CA ASN A 158 -6.28 4.99 -3.93
C ASN A 158 -5.84 3.53 -3.94
N ILE A 159 -6.25 2.75 -4.94
CA ILE A 159 -5.91 1.32 -5.06
C ILE A 159 -4.39 1.13 -5.17
N TYR A 160 -3.76 1.86 -6.11
CA TYR A 160 -2.34 1.67 -6.39
C TYR A 160 -1.46 2.20 -5.26
N ILE A 161 -1.74 3.40 -4.73
CA ILE A 161 -0.98 3.91 -3.57
C ILE A 161 -1.20 3.02 -2.34
N THR A 162 -2.41 2.53 -2.10
CA THR A 162 -2.66 1.60 -0.98
C THR A 162 -1.93 0.27 -1.16
N LYS A 163 -1.91 -0.31 -2.37
CA LYS A 163 -1.11 -1.51 -2.64
C LYS A 163 0.38 -1.26 -2.32
N LEU A 164 0.96 -0.19 -2.88
CA LEU A 164 2.38 0.14 -2.72
C LEU A 164 2.72 0.43 -1.26
N TYR A 165 1.84 1.16 -0.58
CA TYR A 165 1.92 1.42 0.86
C TYR A 165 2.00 0.13 1.68
N LEU A 166 1.08 -0.81 1.44
CA LEU A 166 1.06 -2.09 2.15
C LEU A 166 2.27 -2.96 1.83
N GLN A 167 2.74 -2.94 0.58
CA GLN A 167 4.00 -3.60 0.20
C GLN A 167 5.20 -3.02 0.95
N CYS A 168 5.28 -1.68 1.06
CA CYS A 168 6.33 -1.01 1.83
C CYS A 168 6.27 -1.42 3.30
N TRP A 169 5.08 -1.36 3.92
CA TRP A 169 4.89 -1.76 5.31
C TRP A 169 5.32 -3.22 5.58
N ILE A 170 5.01 -4.16 4.68
CA ILE A 170 5.45 -5.56 4.81
C ILE A 170 6.98 -5.69 4.75
N LEU A 171 7.63 -4.96 3.84
CA LEU A 171 9.09 -4.98 3.72
C LEU A 171 9.75 -4.45 4.98
N ASP A 172 9.22 -3.39 5.58
CA ASP A 172 9.75 -2.81 6.81
C ASP A 172 9.67 -3.80 7.97
N ARG A 173 8.54 -4.51 8.08
CA ARG A 173 8.39 -5.60 9.05
C ARG A 173 9.36 -6.75 8.77
N TYR A 174 9.52 -7.15 7.52
CA TYR A 174 10.47 -8.21 7.15
C TYR A 174 11.91 -7.83 7.52
N LEU A 175 12.32 -6.60 7.20
CA LEU A 175 13.66 -6.09 7.52
C LEU A 175 13.89 -6.03 9.04
N SER A 176 12.88 -5.65 9.83
CA SER A 176 13.01 -5.60 11.29
C SER A 176 13.23 -6.97 11.95
N ILE A 177 12.90 -8.05 11.26
CA ILE A 177 13.06 -9.44 11.74
C ILE A 177 14.42 -10.01 11.32
N LEU A 178 15.03 -9.47 10.26
CA LEU A 178 16.34 -9.91 9.82
C LEU A 178 17.43 -9.50 10.83
N PRO A 179 18.42 -10.37 11.07
CA PRO A 179 19.53 -10.02 11.94
C PRO A 179 20.33 -8.83 11.34
N PRO A 180 20.74 -7.86 12.16
CA PRO A 180 21.45 -6.67 11.69
C PRO A 180 22.74 -7.05 10.97
N VAL A 181 22.98 -6.44 9.80
CA VAL A 181 24.15 -6.67 8.94
C VAL A 181 25.36 -5.87 9.45
N THR A 182 25.50 -5.71 10.76
CA THR A 182 26.56 -4.89 11.38
C THR A 182 27.85 -5.68 11.65
N SER A 183 27.84 -7.00 11.50
CA SER A 183 29.05 -7.82 11.66
C SER A 183 29.64 -8.21 10.31
N PRO A 184 30.96 -8.07 10.09
CA PRO A 184 31.64 -8.65 8.94
C PRO A 184 31.53 -10.19 8.87
N GLN A 185 31.02 -10.84 9.92
CA GLN A 185 30.73 -12.28 9.96
C GLN A 185 29.28 -12.64 9.61
N SER A 186 28.41 -11.68 9.28
CA SER A 186 27.05 -11.99 8.83
C SER A 186 27.11 -12.84 7.56
N PRO A 187 26.34 -13.94 7.47
CA PRO A 187 26.40 -14.84 6.32
C PRO A 187 26.05 -14.09 5.03
N THR A 188 26.77 -14.40 3.95
CA THR A 188 26.64 -13.75 2.65
C THR A 188 25.20 -13.74 2.13
N SER A 189 24.41 -14.76 2.51
CA SER A 189 22.98 -14.88 2.20
C SER A 189 22.13 -13.76 2.82
N THR A 190 22.35 -13.40 4.09
CA THR A 190 21.59 -12.34 4.78
C THR A 190 21.90 -10.97 4.18
N ARG A 191 23.15 -10.71 3.81
CA ARG A 191 23.54 -9.46 3.13
C ARG A 191 22.87 -9.36 1.75
N SER A 192 22.87 -10.46 0.99
CA SER A 192 22.20 -10.52 -0.32
C SER A 192 20.69 -10.34 -0.22
N GLU A 193 20.06 -10.88 0.82
CA GLU A 193 18.62 -10.76 1.04
C GLU A 193 18.23 -9.34 1.45
N ALA A 194 18.96 -8.72 2.38
CA ALA A 194 18.76 -7.32 2.75
C ALA A 194 18.93 -6.39 1.53
N GLN A 195 19.93 -6.63 0.68
CA GLN A 195 20.11 -5.87 -0.56
C GLN A 195 18.92 -6.01 -1.52
N ARG A 196 18.41 -7.24 -1.70
CA ARG A 196 17.23 -7.50 -2.53
C ARG A 196 16.00 -6.77 -2.01
N LEU A 197 15.77 -6.78 -0.70
CA LEU A 197 14.65 -6.08 -0.06
C LEU A 197 14.76 -4.56 -0.23
N ARG A 198 15.97 -3.99 -0.14
CA ARG A 198 16.21 -2.58 -0.45
C ARG A 198 15.88 -2.25 -1.91
N SER A 199 16.28 -3.10 -2.86
CA SER A 199 15.90 -2.93 -4.27
C SER A 199 14.38 -2.94 -4.47
N TYR A 200 13.63 -3.76 -3.73
CA TYR A 200 12.17 -3.72 -3.76
C TYR A 200 11.60 -2.40 -3.21
N ARG A 201 12.15 -1.84 -2.12
CA ARG A 201 11.72 -0.52 -1.61
C ARG A 201 11.94 0.60 -2.63
N GLN A 202 13.08 0.59 -3.32
CA GLN A 202 13.36 1.56 -4.39
C GLN A 202 12.35 1.43 -5.54
N ASP A 203 12.05 0.21 -5.97
CA ASP A 203 11.09 -0.04 -7.03
C ASP A 203 9.67 0.42 -6.65
N ILE A 204 9.22 0.11 -5.43
CA ILE A 204 7.95 0.61 -4.87
C ILE A 204 7.90 2.13 -4.91
N THR A 205 9.00 2.79 -4.54
CA THR A 205 9.04 4.25 -4.49
C THR A 205 8.96 4.88 -5.89
N ARG A 206 9.66 4.29 -6.87
CA ARG A 206 9.54 4.71 -8.28
C ARG A 206 8.12 4.49 -8.81
N GLN A 207 7.52 3.33 -8.53
CA GLN A 207 6.13 3.05 -8.90
C GLN A 207 5.16 4.04 -8.25
N ALA A 208 5.37 4.39 -6.98
CA ALA A 208 4.55 5.37 -6.28
C ALA A 208 4.66 6.74 -6.95
N LEU A 209 5.86 7.19 -7.29
CA LEU A 209 6.05 8.46 -8.01
C LEU A 209 5.38 8.45 -9.39
N GLN A 210 5.44 7.34 -10.12
CA GLN A 210 4.71 7.20 -11.40
C GLN A 210 3.20 7.35 -11.22
N VAL A 211 2.63 6.71 -10.20
CA VAL A 211 1.20 6.83 -9.87
C VAL A 211 0.85 8.27 -9.51
N LEU A 212 1.67 8.94 -8.69
CA LEU A 212 1.42 10.32 -8.30
C LEU A 212 1.51 11.29 -9.47
N ASN A 213 2.48 11.12 -10.37
CA ASN A 213 2.61 11.94 -11.58
C ASN A 213 1.48 11.72 -12.59
N PHE A 214 0.85 10.54 -12.56
CA PHE A 214 -0.36 10.27 -13.35
C PHE A 214 -1.60 10.99 -12.78
N CYS A 215 -1.64 11.25 -11.48
CA CYS A 215 -2.80 11.83 -10.82
C CYS A 215 -2.84 13.34 -10.98
N SER A 216 -4.04 13.88 -11.26
CA SER A 216 -4.25 15.32 -11.17
C SER A 216 -4.20 15.78 -9.69
N GLN A 217 -3.88 17.06 -9.47
CA GLN A 217 -3.92 17.65 -8.14
C GLN A 217 -5.29 17.44 -7.45
N ASN A 218 -6.39 17.70 -8.17
CA ASN A 218 -7.75 17.48 -7.66
C ASN A 218 -7.99 16.02 -7.25
N THR A 219 -7.44 15.07 -8.00
CA THR A 219 -7.53 13.63 -7.69
C THR A 219 -6.83 13.33 -6.37
N LEU A 220 -5.62 13.86 -6.17
CA LEU A 220 -4.85 13.64 -4.94
C LEU A 220 -5.50 14.32 -3.72
N GLU A 221 -5.96 15.56 -3.87
CA GLU A 221 -6.66 16.31 -2.82
C GLU A 221 -7.95 15.63 -2.36
N SER A 222 -8.67 14.96 -3.28
CA SER A 222 -9.92 14.23 -2.97
C SER A 222 -9.75 13.11 -1.93
N HIS A 223 -8.52 12.65 -1.67
CA HIS A 223 -8.22 11.64 -0.65
C HIS A 223 -7.91 12.22 0.73
N GLY A 224 -7.65 13.53 0.81
CA GLY A 224 -7.27 14.22 2.03
C GLY A 224 -6.03 13.61 2.70
N GLU A 225 -6.07 13.59 4.04
CA GLU A 225 -4.93 13.19 4.88
C GLU A 225 -4.49 11.74 4.68
N SER A 226 -5.43 10.84 4.34
CA SER A 226 -5.14 9.41 4.17
C SER A 226 -4.13 9.14 3.05
N MET A 227 -4.09 9.98 2.01
CA MET A 227 -3.11 9.88 0.93
C MET A 227 -1.76 10.45 1.36
N VAL A 228 -1.76 11.59 2.05
CA VAL A 228 -0.55 12.24 2.58
C VAL A 228 0.21 11.29 3.50
N ILE A 229 -0.47 10.60 4.42
CA ILE A 229 0.14 9.62 5.33
C ILE A 229 0.83 8.50 4.54
N LYS A 230 0.14 7.89 3.57
CA LYS A 230 0.71 6.80 2.76
C LYS A 230 1.91 7.24 1.94
N ILE A 231 1.81 8.41 1.29
CA ILE A 231 2.91 8.98 0.50
C ILE A 231 4.12 9.25 1.39
N ARG A 232 3.90 9.83 2.57
CA ARG A 232 4.97 10.10 3.55
C ARG A 232 5.64 8.82 4.01
N GLU A 233 4.87 7.81 4.39
CA GLU A 233 5.42 6.51 4.83
C GLU A 233 6.22 5.84 3.71
N ILE A 234 5.75 5.87 2.46
CA ILE A 234 6.53 5.38 1.32
C ILE A 234 7.81 6.20 1.13
N ALA A 235 7.75 7.54 1.19
CA ALA A 235 8.90 8.41 1.00
C ALA A 235 9.96 8.24 2.10
N THR A 236 9.57 7.94 3.34
CA THR A 236 10.51 7.65 4.44
C THR A 236 11.44 6.48 4.11
N SER A 237 10.99 5.52 3.30
CA SER A 237 11.83 4.39 2.89
C SER A 237 13.08 4.80 2.09
N LEU A 238 13.07 5.97 1.44
CA LEU A 238 14.24 6.55 0.76
C LEU A 238 15.23 7.18 1.75
N LEU A 239 14.73 7.86 2.79
CA LEU A 239 15.58 8.56 3.76
C LEU A 239 16.42 7.60 4.61
N GLU A 240 15.87 6.44 4.93
CA GLU A 240 16.60 5.40 5.69
C GLU A 240 17.80 4.84 4.90
N GLN A 241 17.80 4.95 3.56
CA GLN A 241 18.88 4.46 2.70
C GLN A 241 20.10 5.39 2.67
N GLU A 242 19.87 6.70 2.69
CA GLU A 242 20.93 7.73 2.70
C GLU A 242 21.69 7.75 4.03
N GLN A 243 20.98 7.51 5.13
CA GLN A 243 21.57 7.50 6.48
C GLN A 243 22.57 6.35 6.67
N GLU A 244 22.36 5.20 6.03
CA GLU A 244 23.29 4.07 6.05
C GLU A 244 24.51 4.28 5.15
N HIS A 245 24.37 4.97 4.00
CA HIS A 245 25.50 5.34 3.14
C HIS A 245 26.40 6.42 3.75
N SER A 246 25.89 7.16 4.73
CA SER A 246 26.59 8.24 5.44
C SER A 246 27.26 7.79 6.74
N GLY A 247 27.35 6.48 7.00
CA GLY A 247 27.98 5.93 8.20
C GLY A 247 29.42 6.44 8.42
N PRO A 248 29.90 6.54 9.67
CA PRO A 248 31.16 7.19 9.99
C PRO A 248 32.31 6.49 9.26
N GLN A 249 32.89 7.18 8.28
CA GLN A 249 34.19 6.83 7.73
C GLN A 249 35.20 6.93 8.88
N THR A 250 35.59 5.79 9.44
CA THR A 250 36.78 5.71 10.28
C THR A 250 37.95 6.24 9.46
N PRO A 251 38.71 7.25 9.94
CA PRO A 251 39.89 7.73 9.25
C PRO A 251 40.98 6.67 9.44
N ALA A 252 41.01 5.68 8.54
CA ALA A 252 42.12 4.76 8.40
C ALA A 252 43.06 5.33 7.33
N ASP A 253 44.12 5.95 7.85
CA ASP A 253 45.46 6.11 7.29
C ASP A 253 45.65 6.33 5.78
N ALA A 254 46.28 7.47 5.50
CA ALA A 254 46.92 7.79 4.24
C ALA A 254 47.91 6.68 3.81
N GLN A 255 47.73 6.12 2.62
CA GLN A 255 48.79 6.09 1.59
C GLN A 255 48.33 5.50 0.25
N ASP A 256 48.81 6.20 -0.77
CA ASP A 256 49.15 5.79 -2.13
C ASP A 256 48.10 5.62 -3.22
N GLY A 257 48.35 6.38 -4.29
CA GLY A 257 47.45 6.63 -5.40
C GLY A 257 47.32 5.43 -6.33
N ASN A 258 46.09 5.23 -6.77
CA ASN A 258 45.82 4.57 -8.03
C ASN A 258 44.59 5.20 -8.68
N LEU A 259 44.79 5.88 -9.81
CA LEU A 259 43.76 6.38 -10.71
C LEU A 259 43.09 5.18 -11.39
N GLY A 260 42.10 4.60 -10.71
CA GLY A 260 41.21 3.57 -11.24
C GLY A 260 39.80 4.12 -11.40
N ILE A 261 39.33 4.16 -12.64
CA ILE A 261 38.01 4.60 -13.14
C ILE A 261 36.87 4.26 -12.16
N ARG A 262 36.29 5.30 -11.53
CA ARG A 262 34.98 5.27 -10.86
C ARG A 262 33.93 5.82 -11.83
N ASN A 263 33.36 4.94 -12.64
CA ASN A 263 32.14 5.25 -13.41
C ASN A 263 31.06 4.27 -12.93
N GLY A 264 30.12 4.74 -12.10
CA GLY A 264 28.94 3.94 -11.72
C GLY A 264 28.21 4.34 -10.44
N GLU A 265 28.82 5.09 -9.52
CA GLU A 265 28.18 5.43 -8.23
C GLU A 265 27.52 6.84 -8.22
N ASP A 266 27.98 7.79 -9.04
CA ASP A 266 27.45 9.16 -9.07
C ASP A 266 26.09 9.31 -9.79
N GLU A 267 25.73 8.39 -10.67
CA GLU A 267 24.45 8.45 -11.42
C GLU A 267 23.25 8.00 -10.57
N ALA A 268 23.46 7.12 -9.59
CA ALA A 268 22.40 6.62 -8.71
C ALA A 268 22.00 7.64 -7.63
N ALA A 269 22.98 8.39 -7.09
CA ALA A 269 22.73 9.40 -6.06
C ALA A 269 21.86 10.56 -6.58
N GLY A 270 22.12 11.05 -7.79
CA GLY A 270 21.30 12.12 -8.40
C GLY A 270 19.86 11.68 -8.76
N GLY A 271 19.64 10.38 -8.97
CA GLY A 271 18.31 9.83 -9.22
C GLY A 271 17.43 9.82 -7.98
N ASP A 272 17.98 9.39 -6.84
CA ASP A 272 17.25 9.32 -5.57
C ASP A 272 16.93 10.74 -5.03
N ASP A 273 17.85 11.70 -5.18
CA ASP A 273 17.63 13.13 -4.86
C ASP A 273 16.44 13.72 -5.63
N TYR A 274 16.35 13.44 -6.94
CA TYR A 274 15.24 13.89 -7.78
C TYR A 274 13.90 13.28 -7.36
N VAL A 275 13.91 11.99 -7.03
CA VAL A 275 12.72 11.28 -6.56
C VAL A 275 12.24 11.88 -5.24
N MET A 276 13.14 12.09 -4.28
CA MET A 276 12.83 12.72 -2.99
C MET A 276 12.28 14.13 -3.17
N ALA A 277 12.94 14.96 -3.99
CA ALA A 277 12.47 16.32 -4.29
C ALA A 277 11.04 16.33 -4.87
N SER A 278 10.73 15.35 -5.74
CA SER A 278 9.40 15.19 -6.33
C SER A 278 8.35 14.84 -5.27
N PHE A 279 8.66 13.92 -4.35
CA PHE A 279 7.79 13.61 -3.21
C PHE A 279 7.53 14.83 -2.32
N LEU A 280 8.58 15.57 -1.98
CA LEU A 280 8.45 16.78 -1.15
C LEU A 280 7.60 17.85 -1.83
N HIS A 281 7.75 18.02 -3.15
CA HIS A 281 6.92 18.95 -3.91
C HIS A 281 5.43 18.58 -3.86
N ILE A 282 5.11 17.30 -4.09
CA ILE A 282 3.73 16.79 -4.04
C ILE A 282 3.15 16.93 -2.62
N LEU A 283 3.91 16.53 -1.59
CA LEU A 283 3.48 16.64 -0.19
C LEU A 283 3.24 18.10 0.22
N ALA A 284 4.09 19.03 -0.21
CA ALA A 284 3.91 20.46 0.04
C ALA A 284 2.65 21.01 -0.65
N ALA A 285 2.37 20.59 -1.89
CA ALA A 285 1.15 20.98 -2.59
C ALA A 285 -0.11 20.49 -1.87
N LEU A 286 -0.12 19.24 -1.39
CA LEU A 286 -1.25 18.68 -0.65
C LEU A 286 -1.46 19.34 0.72
N ASP A 287 -0.38 19.64 1.45
CA ASP A 287 -0.47 20.34 2.74
C ASP A 287 -0.98 21.78 2.56
N TYR A 288 -0.54 22.47 1.51
CA TYR A 288 -1.03 23.81 1.18
C TYR A 288 -2.52 23.83 0.85
N ALA A 289 -2.98 22.90 0.01
CA ALA A 289 -4.39 22.76 -0.34
C ALA A 289 -5.25 22.45 0.89
N HIS A 290 -4.76 21.60 1.78
CA HIS A 290 -5.46 21.27 3.03
C HIS A 290 -5.65 22.51 3.93
N ARG A 291 -4.60 23.35 4.07
CA ARG A 291 -4.68 24.59 4.87
C ARG A 291 -5.64 25.61 4.27
N GLN A 292 -5.64 25.78 2.95
CA GLN A 292 -6.60 26.68 2.28
C GLN A 292 -8.06 26.26 2.49
N ALA A 293 -8.33 24.94 2.50
CA ALA A 293 -9.67 24.44 2.76
C ALA A 293 -10.13 24.68 4.21
N GLY A 294 -9.20 24.70 5.17
CA GLY A 294 -9.47 25.00 6.58
C GLY A 294 -9.80 26.48 6.85
N ASP A 295 -9.21 27.41 6.09
CA ASP A 295 -9.44 28.86 6.24
C ASP A 295 -10.73 29.35 5.55
N ALA A 296 -11.38 28.50 4.75
CA ALA A 296 -12.59 28.81 4.00
C ALA A 296 -13.91 28.42 4.71
N VAL A 297 -13.83 27.91 5.95
CA VAL A 297 -14.96 27.45 6.78
C VAL A 297 -15.10 28.35 8.01
#